data_AF-A0A9N8LNT7-F1
#
_entry.id   AF-A0A9N8LNT7-F1
#
_cell.length_a   1.000
_cell.length_b   1.000
_cell.length_c   1.000
_cell.angle_alpha   90.00
_cell.angle_beta   90.00
_cell.angle_gamma   90.00
#
_symmetry.space_group_name_H-M   'P 1'
#
loop_
_entity.id
_entity.type
_entity.pdbx_description
1 polymer ?
#
loop_
_entity_poly.entity_id
_entity_poly.type
_entity_poly.pdbx_seq_one_letter_code
_entity_poly.pdbx_strand_id
1 'polypeptide(L)'
;MRTSLPFAAQRTATSPRLLRIHPQTTQPQHKTQSTMPSGYRDPWAAREAWRKHPLFTNRFYIRNMFPGLGLGAAAFGVYLAVDMLTHPSNLDKIREDAHRQLANQGTILKGH
;
A
#
# COMPACT_ATOMS: atom_id res chain seq x y z
N MET A 1 -2.52 -79.08 19.02
CA MET A 1 -3.66 -78.86 18.09
C MET A 1 -3.32 -77.66 17.24
N ARG A 2 -3.07 -77.91 15.95
CA ARG A 2 -2.62 -76.93 14.94
C ARG A 2 -3.83 -76.64 14.07
N THR A 3 -4.33 -75.40 14.08
CA THR A 3 -5.45 -74.99 13.23
C THR A 3 -4.98 -73.87 12.30
N SER A 4 -5.24 -74.10 11.02
CA SER A 4 -4.72 -73.44 9.82
C SER A 4 -5.33 -72.07 9.56
N LEU A 5 -4.50 -71.14 9.06
CA LEU A 5 -4.94 -69.96 8.29
C LEU A 5 -5.48 -70.39 6.90
N PRO A 6 -6.52 -69.73 6.38
CA PRO A 6 -6.66 -69.47 4.95
C PRO A 6 -6.10 -68.07 4.66
N PHE A 7 -4.94 -67.92 4.00
CA PHE A 7 -4.71 -67.91 2.54
C PHE A 7 -5.78 -67.17 1.72
N ALA A 8 -5.48 -65.88 1.50
CA ALA A 8 -5.51 -65.16 0.24
C ALA A 8 -6.84 -64.86 -0.49
N ALA A 9 -6.81 -63.66 -1.10
CA ALA A 9 -7.69 -63.09 -2.11
C ALA A 9 -9.02 -62.55 -1.55
N GLN A 10 -9.35 -61.27 -1.70
CA GLN A 10 -9.31 -60.53 -2.95
C GLN A 10 -9.04 -59.04 -2.76
N ARG A 11 -8.19 -58.52 -3.65
CA ARG A 11 -8.05 -57.10 -3.96
C ARG A 11 -9.37 -56.57 -4.49
N THR A 12 -9.89 -55.48 -3.94
CA THR A 12 -10.51 -54.42 -4.75
C THR A 12 -10.32 -53.06 -4.08
N ALA A 13 -9.56 -52.23 -4.78
CA ALA A 13 -9.65 -50.78 -4.82
C ALA A 13 -9.51 -50.02 -3.50
N THR A 14 -8.26 -49.66 -3.22
CA THR A 14 -7.85 -48.25 -3.07
C THR A 14 -8.89 -47.27 -3.63
N SER A 15 -9.58 -46.58 -2.75
CA SER A 15 -9.90 -45.17 -2.98
C SER A 15 -9.86 -44.46 -1.64
N PRO A 16 -8.71 -43.91 -1.21
CA PRO A 16 -8.75 -42.84 -0.25
C PRO A 16 -9.48 -41.70 -0.97
N ARG A 17 -10.77 -41.57 -0.70
CA ARG A 17 -11.53 -40.36 -1.00
C ARG A 17 -10.93 -39.27 -0.11
N LEU A 18 -9.78 -38.76 -0.55
CA LEU A 18 -9.10 -37.61 -0.04
C LEU A 18 -10.17 -36.54 0.17
N LEU A 19 -10.23 -36.02 1.38
CA LEU A 19 -10.88 -34.76 1.71
C LEU A 19 -10.29 -33.71 0.77
N ARG A 20 -10.88 -33.58 -0.41
CA ARG A 20 -10.66 -32.48 -1.34
C ARG A 20 -11.30 -31.28 -0.67
N ILE A 21 -10.51 -30.65 0.20
CA ILE A 21 -10.73 -29.29 0.65
C ILE A 21 -10.82 -28.48 -0.64
N HIS A 22 -12.04 -28.10 -1.01
CA HIS A 22 -12.23 -27.07 -2.02
C HIS A 22 -11.78 -25.78 -1.33
N PRO A 23 -10.71 -25.10 -1.77
CA PRO A 23 -10.53 -23.72 -1.37
C PRO A 23 -11.68 -22.94 -1.99
N GLN A 24 -12.69 -22.61 -1.18
CA GLN A 24 -13.64 -21.55 -1.47
C GLN A 24 -12.85 -20.24 -1.51
N THR A 25 -12.23 -19.94 -2.66
CA THR A 25 -11.78 -18.59 -2.95
C THR A 25 -13.02 -17.76 -3.27
N THR A 26 -13.68 -17.28 -2.22
CA THR A 26 -14.60 -16.14 -2.33
C THR A 26 -13.77 -14.95 -2.76
N GLN A 27 -13.60 -14.79 -4.08
CA GLN A 27 -13.13 -13.57 -4.71
C GLN A 27 -14.27 -12.56 -4.64
N PRO A 28 -14.20 -11.51 -3.81
CA PRO A 28 -15.15 -10.41 -3.93
C PRO A 28 -14.97 -9.81 -5.32
N GLN A 29 -16.04 -9.88 -6.10
CA GLN A 29 -16.17 -9.36 -7.46
C GLN A 29 -16.02 -7.82 -7.45
N HIS A 30 -14.79 -7.30 -7.36
CA HIS A 30 -14.52 -5.91 -7.71
C HIS A 30 -14.35 -5.81 -9.22
N LYS A 31 -15.43 -5.35 -9.85
CA LYS A 31 -15.60 -5.06 -11.26
C LYS A 31 -14.56 -4.04 -11.75
N THR A 32 -13.41 -4.52 -12.20
CA THR A 32 -12.55 -3.80 -13.15
C THR A 32 -12.00 -4.82 -14.13
N GLN A 33 -12.87 -5.30 -15.02
CA GLN A 33 -12.44 -5.93 -16.26
C GLN A 33 -11.78 -4.82 -17.11
N SER A 34 -10.46 -4.69 -17.01
CA SER A 34 -9.68 -4.11 -18.08
C SER A 34 -9.78 -5.06 -19.27
N THR A 35 -10.53 -4.65 -20.30
CA THR A 35 -10.54 -5.32 -21.60
C THR A 35 -9.15 -5.19 -22.21
N MET A 36 -8.21 -6.04 -21.77
CA MET A 36 -6.95 -6.23 -22.47
C MET A 36 -7.27 -7.11 -23.69
N PRO A 37 -6.76 -6.78 -24.89
CA PRO A 37 -6.84 -7.68 -26.04
C PRO A 37 -6.20 -9.01 -25.64
N SER A 38 -6.59 -10.10 -26.30
CA SER A 38 -6.18 -11.48 -25.97
C SER A 38 -4.67 -11.70 -26.11
N GLY A 39 -3.91 -11.12 -25.19
CA GLY A 39 -2.51 -11.35 -24.93
C GLY A 39 -2.38 -12.45 -23.89
N TYR A 40 -1.35 -13.26 -24.09
CA TYR A 40 -0.88 -14.34 -23.24
C TYR A 40 -1.43 -14.34 -21.80
N ARG A 41 -2.24 -15.35 -21.47
CA ARG A 41 -2.60 -15.65 -20.08
C ARG A 41 -1.47 -16.44 -19.43
N ASP A 42 -0.85 -15.84 -18.42
CA ASP A 42 0.14 -16.54 -17.61
C ASP A 42 -0.52 -17.73 -16.87
N PRO A 43 -0.05 -18.98 -17.12
CA PRO A 43 -0.57 -20.17 -16.44
C PRO A 43 -0.28 -20.19 -14.93
N TRP A 44 0.65 -19.35 -14.44
CA TRP A 44 1.00 -19.27 -13.03
C TRP A 44 0.33 -18.11 -12.29
N ALA A 45 -0.55 -17.34 -12.94
CA ALA A 45 -1.21 -16.18 -12.35
C ALA A 45 -1.95 -16.53 -11.04
N ALA A 46 -2.59 -17.70 -10.96
CA ALA A 46 -3.24 -18.19 -9.75
C ALA A 46 -2.23 -18.46 -8.60
N ARG A 47 -1.02 -18.90 -8.94
CA ARG A 47 0.07 -19.14 -7.99
C ARG A 47 0.76 -17.85 -7.56
N GLU A 48 0.82 -16.84 -8.43
CA GLU A 48 1.41 -15.54 -8.10
C GLU A 48 0.43 -14.57 -7.44
N ALA A 49 -0.86 -14.92 -7.37
CA ALA A 49 -1.91 -14.08 -6.81
C ALA A 49 -1.63 -13.64 -5.35
N TRP A 50 -1.00 -14.49 -4.53
CA TRP A 50 -0.67 -14.15 -3.14
C TRP A 50 0.31 -12.97 -3.03
N ARG A 51 1.17 -12.73 -4.04
CA ARG A 51 2.12 -11.61 -4.04
C ARG A 51 1.44 -10.28 -4.36
N LYS A 52 0.28 -10.30 -5.00
CA LYS A 52 -0.51 -9.11 -5.33
C LYS A 52 -1.39 -8.65 -4.16
N HIS A 53 -1.06 -9.08 -2.94
CA HIS A 53 -1.79 -8.70 -1.74
C HIS A 53 -1.77 -7.18 -1.54
N PRO A 54 -2.88 -6.54 -1.13
CA PRO A 54 -2.95 -5.09 -0.94
C PRO A 54 -1.91 -4.54 0.06
N LEU A 55 -1.44 -5.36 1.01
CA LEU A 55 -0.35 -4.99 1.93
C LEU A 55 0.99 -4.74 1.23
N PHE A 56 1.24 -5.37 0.08
CA PHE A 56 2.51 -5.23 -0.66
C PHE A 56 2.42 -4.22 -1.81
N THR A 57 1.37 -3.40 -1.82
CA THR A 57 1.20 -2.37 -2.86
C THR A 57 2.03 -1.12 -2.50
N ASN A 58 2.64 -0.47 -3.49
CA ASN A 58 3.38 0.79 -3.29
C ASN A 58 2.58 1.85 -2.52
N ARG A 59 1.27 1.91 -2.75
CA ARG A 59 0.34 2.80 -2.03
C ARG A 59 0.30 2.54 -0.53
N PHE A 60 0.36 1.27 -0.11
CA PHE A 60 0.38 0.90 1.30
C PHE A 60 1.67 1.40 1.96
N TYR A 61 2.82 1.19 1.30
CA TYR A 61 4.09 1.72 1.77
C TYR A 61 4.06 3.25 1.89
N ILE A 62 3.65 3.98 0.84
CA ILE A 62 3.61 5.45 0.84
C ILE A 62 2.74 6.01 1.97
N ARG A 63 1.56 5.44 2.22
CA ARG A 63 0.69 5.87 3.32
C ARG A 63 1.33 5.65 4.69
N ASN A 64 2.18 4.64 4.83
CA ASN A 64 2.79 4.26 6.10
C ASN A 64 4.23 4.77 6.28
N MET A 65 4.80 5.48 5.29
CA MET A 65 6.17 6.02 5.36
C MET A 65 6.33 7.04 6.49
N PHE A 66 5.30 7.83 6.76
CA PHE A 66 5.34 8.87 7.79
C PHE A 66 4.13 8.75 8.73
N PRO A 67 4.21 7.83 9.72
CA PRO A 67 3.18 7.73 10.73
C PRO A 67 3.07 9.07 11.45
N GLY A 68 1.89 9.68 11.40
CA GLY A 68 1.63 10.97 12.06
C GLY A 68 1.92 12.22 11.23
N LEU A 69 2.39 12.13 9.97
CA LEU A 69 2.57 13.32 9.11
C LEU A 69 1.30 14.15 8.99
N GLY A 70 0.15 13.49 8.83
CA GLY A 70 -1.15 14.17 8.73
C GLY A 70 -1.50 14.94 10.01
N LEU A 71 -1.25 14.34 11.19
CA LEU A 71 -1.51 14.97 12.47
C LEU A 71 -0.51 16.10 12.76
N GLY A 72 0.77 15.89 12.44
CA GLY A 72 1.80 16.92 12.58
C GLY A 72 1.54 18.12 11.68
N ALA A 73 1.23 17.90 10.41
CA ALA A 73 0.88 18.96 9.47
C ALA A 73 -0.39 19.71 9.90
N ALA A 74 -1.41 19.00 10.40
CA ALA A 74 -2.62 19.63 10.90
C ALA A 74 -2.36 20.48 12.14
N ALA A 75 -1.64 19.96 13.13
CA ALA A 75 -1.27 20.69 14.34
C ALA A 75 -0.42 21.93 14.01
N PHE A 76 0.54 21.79 13.10
CA PHE A 76 1.34 22.91 12.62
C PHE A 76 0.49 23.96 11.90
N GLY A 77 -0.46 23.54 11.06
CA GLY A 77 -1.39 24.47 10.40
C GLY A 77 -2.24 25.26 11.40
N VAL A 78 -2.75 24.59 12.44
CA VAL A 78 -3.49 25.27 13.54
C VAL A 78 -2.57 26.25 14.27
N TYR A 79 -1.34 25.84 14.58
CA TYR A 79 -0.36 26.72 15.22
C TYR A 79 -0.10 27.98 14.37
N LEU A 80 0.14 27.83 13.08
CA LEU A 80 0.33 28.98 12.18
C LEU A 80 -0.89 29.89 12.12
N ALA A 81 -2.10 29.33 12.07
CA ALA A 81 -3.32 30.13 12.06
C ALA A 81 -3.47 30.95 13.36
N VAL A 82 -3.17 30.35 14.51
CA VAL A 82 -3.18 31.05 15.80
C VAL A 82 -2.10 32.12 15.83
N ASP A 83 -0.87 31.79 15.42
CA ASP A 83 0.26 32.71 15.43
C ASP A 83 0.03 33.95 14.54
N MET A 84 -0.60 33.75 13.37
CA MET A 84 -1.00 34.85 12.48
C MET A 84 -2.06 35.76 13.11
N LEU A 85 -2.98 35.22 13.92
CA LEU A 85 -4.00 36.02 14.61
C LEU A 85 -3.42 36.77 15.81
N THR A 86 -2.52 36.15 16.56
CA THR A 86 -2.00 36.71 17.82
C THR A 86 -0.83 37.66 17.63
N HIS A 87 -0.03 37.50 16.57
CA HIS A 87 1.21 38.26 16.39
C HIS A 87 1.31 38.97 15.02
N PRO A 88 0.41 39.92 14.71
CA PRO A 88 0.42 40.62 13.42
C PRO A 88 1.69 41.45 13.20
N SER A 89 2.28 42.03 14.24
CA SER A 89 3.48 42.87 14.13
C SER A 89 4.75 42.09 13.77
N ASN A 90 4.78 40.77 13.99
CA ASN A 90 5.89 39.92 13.57
C ASN A 90 5.86 39.68 12.05
N LEU A 91 4.66 39.63 11.44
CA LEU A 91 4.49 39.49 10.00
C LEU A 91 5.02 40.71 9.24
N ASP A 92 4.76 41.91 9.75
CA ASP A 92 5.21 43.15 9.11
C ASP A 92 6.74 43.23 9.08
N LYS A 93 7.41 42.85 10.18
CA LYS A 93 8.88 42.74 10.22
C LYS A 93 9.42 41.75 9.19
N ILE A 94 8.81 40.56 9.08
CA ILE A 94 9.22 39.53 8.11
C ILE A 94 9.05 40.05 6.67
N ARG A 95 7.96 40.78 6.39
CA ARG A 95 7.71 41.40 5.07
C ARG A 95 8.72 42.49 4.76
N GLU A 96 8.99 43.36 5.72
CA GLU A 96 9.99 44.42 5.58
C GLU A 96 11.39 43.85 5.32
N ASP A 97 11.79 42.81 6.06
CA ASP A 97 13.06 42.12 5.85
C ASP A 97 13.13 41.45 4.47
N ALA A 98 12.04 40.83 4.00
CA ALA A 98 11.97 40.24 2.66
C ALA A 98 12.13 41.32 1.57
N HIS A 99 11.49 42.47 1.72
CA HIS A 99 11.65 43.60 0.80
C HIS A 99 13.08 44.15 0.80
N ARG A 100 13.71 44.25 1.98
CA ARG A 100 15.11 44.66 2.11
C ARG A 100 16.06 43.65 1.46
N GLN A 101 15.80 42.36 1.59
CA GLN A 101 16.59 41.32 0.94
C GLN A 101 16.47 41.39 -0.59
N LEU A 102 15.26 41.58 -1.13
CA LEU A 102 15.04 41.76 -2.56
C LEU A 102 15.75 43.02 -3.10
N ALA A 103 15.67 44.13 -2.36
CA ALA A 103 16.37 45.36 -2.71
C ALA A 103 17.89 45.15 -2.72
N ASN A 104 18.45 44.50 -1.70
CA ASN A 104 19.88 44.21 -1.62
C ASN A 104 20.33 43.27 -2.75
N GLN A 105 19.57 42.18 -3.00
CA GLN A 105 19.79 41.25 -4.12
C GLN A 105 19.79 41.97 -5.47
N GLY A 106 18.80 42.83 -5.74
CA GLY A 106 18.75 43.60 -6.99
C GLY A 106 19.92 44.57 -7.16
N THR A 107 20.48 45.06 -6.06
CA THR A 107 21.68 45.92 -6.07
C THR A 107 22.94 45.13 -6.38
N ILE A 108 23.07 43.90 -5.86
CA ILE A 108 24.17 42.97 -6.17
C ILE A 108 24.17 42.56 -7.65
N LEU A 109 23.00 42.32 -8.24
CA LEU A 109 22.88 41.90 -9.65
C LEU A 109 23.15 43.02 -10.67
N LYS A 110 23.11 44.28 -10.24
CA LYS A 110 23.25 45.47 -11.11
C LYS A 110 24.65 46.11 -11.02
N GLY A 111 25.52 45.58 -10.15
CA GLY A 111 26.82 46.15 -9.80
C GLY A 111 28.04 45.35 -10.28
N HIS A 112 27.99 44.80 -11.50
CA HIS A 112 29.15 44.24 -12.23
C HIS A 112 29.11 44.69 -13.70
#